data_AF-A0ABD7Z8F0-F1
#
_entry.id   AF-A0ABD7Z8F0-F1
#
_cell.length_a   1.000
_cell.length_b   1.000
_cell.length_c   1.000
_cell.angle_alpha   90.00
_cell.angle_beta   90.00
_cell.angle_gamma   90.00
#
_symmetry.space_group_name_H-M   'P 1'
#
loop_
_entity.id
_entity.type
_entity.pdbx_description
1 polymer ?
#
loop_
_entity_poly.entity_id
_entity_poly.type
_entity_poly.pdbx_seq_one_letter_code
_entity_poly.pdbx_strand_id
1 'polypeptide(L)'
;MKKLKVRLDAFSDAVIAIILTIMVLDLTPVMKDNWANYLVLCKELGVYLISYAFVANMWYQHSTLFNEIDDMSYRIMLYDFLFLILLSLTPLATNMMASNTTQVTVMGYGVLLAVVSFSFRLLARAIIHFQYTAASDMRQVYGKIFGEHNRIYTLFNFILIGLAYFFPHFVMWFYLPYPLVYLLLSSRDRQQMYDVAQLTPSQRADYLKLPREKMAAFRKMIADQAATETGSTTSRPADSGSRPVLPWLDRVVGNGIETAAPRTPGGRIDVEQLRALRREQWATFLMQQKSQRAKGKDSQHADHHEQEDADKAAAQQLELKKKAQKQADKEQEQQQERQADAAKQAAKERERQQEIDEDTQEAARHDLARRQKLAQEAKEHEQKMAAKAAEQALDLQKQQLRLDRRTQKARLKAQREEVKAQAQRAKIARKAGIPVEKSKKGMPTSKEQGESTHRQD
;
A
#
# COMPACT_ATOMS: atom_id res chain seq x y z
N MET A 1 22.16 -2.00 6.18
CA MET A 1 21.58 -3.20 5.51
C MET A 1 21.72 -3.11 3.98
N LYS A 2 22.87 -2.60 3.48
CA LYS A 2 23.06 -2.27 2.06
C LYS A 2 22.99 -3.47 1.11
N LYS A 3 23.48 -4.64 1.53
CA LYS A 3 23.40 -5.87 0.72
C LYS A 3 21.96 -6.35 0.48
N LEU A 4 21.03 -6.09 1.41
CA LEU A 4 19.63 -6.51 1.26
C LEU A 4 18.90 -5.61 0.25
N LYS A 5 19.14 -4.30 0.32
CA LYS A 5 18.63 -3.31 -0.63
C LYS A 5 19.00 -3.65 -2.07
N VAL A 6 20.30 -3.84 -2.34
CA VAL A 6 20.80 -4.20 -3.68
C VAL A 6 20.16 -5.48 -4.22
N ARG A 7 19.95 -6.49 -3.36
CA ARG A 7 19.31 -7.75 -3.78
C ARG A 7 17.82 -7.56 -4.09
N LEU A 8 17.12 -6.72 -3.34
CA LEU A 8 15.70 -6.48 -3.58
C LEU A 8 15.48 -5.59 -4.82
N ASP A 9 16.34 -4.59 -5.04
CA ASP A 9 16.32 -3.78 -6.27
C ASP A 9 16.45 -4.70 -7.50
N ALA A 10 17.48 -5.56 -7.49
CA ALA A 10 17.71 -6.52 -8.57
C ALA A 10 16.55 -7.53 -8.73
N PHE A 11 15.93 -7.96 -7.63
CA PHE A 11 14.76 -8.83 -7.67
C PHE A 11 13.56 -8.13 -8.33
N SER A 12 13.27 -6.90 -7.93
CA SER A 12 12.16 -6.11 -8.45
C SER A 12 12.33 -5.83 -9.94
N ASP A 13 13.54 -5.44 -10.35
CA ASP A 13 13.89 -5.25 -11.76
C ASP A 13 13.68 -6.52 -12.58
N ALA A 14 14.11 -7.68 -12.06
CA ALA A 14 13.90 -8.96 -12.73
C ALA A 14 12.41 -9.29 -12.89
N VAL A 15 11.60 -9.07 -11.85
CA VAL A 15 10.15 -9.29 -11.92
C VAL A 15 9.50 -8.38 -12.95
N ILE A 16 9.86 -7.08 -12.97
CA ILE A 16 9.27 -6.13 -13.92
C ILE A 16 9.71 -6.45 -15.36
N ALA A 17 10.96 -6.87 -15.57
CA ALA A 17 11.43 -7.33 -16.88
C ALA A 17 10.63 -8.55 -17.38
N ILE A 18 10.34 -9.52 -16.50
CA ILE A 18 9.51 -10.69 -16.83
C ILE A 18 8.07 -10.27 -17.19
N ILE A 19 7.50 -9.30 -16.47
CA ILE A 19 6.17 -8.77 -16.79
C ILE A 19 6.15 -8.19 -18.21
N LEU A 20 7.15 -7.38 -18.56
CA LEU A 20 7.26 -6.78 -19.90
C LEU A 20 7.39 -7.84 -21.01
N THR A 21 8.11 -8.94 -20.77
CA THR A 21 8.29 -10.00 -21.77
C THR A 21 7.07 -10.90 -21.90
N ILE A 22 6.39 -11.25 -20.80
CA ILE A 22 5.16 -12.05 -20.87
C ILE A 22 4.07 -11.33 -21.67
N MET A 23 4.00 -10.00 -21.57
CA MET A 23 2.99 -9.22 -22.30
C MET A 23 3.09 -9.33 -23.81
N VAL A 24 4.30 -9.42 -24.38
CA VAL A 24 4.43 -9.56 -25.85
C VAL A 24 4.16 -10.99 -26.30
N LEU A 25 4.42 -11.98 -25.44
CA LEU A 25 4.16 -13.39 -25.73
C LEU A 25 2.66 -13.72 -25.79
N ASP A 26 1.82 -12.87 -25.22
CA ASP A 26 0.37 -13.05 -25.15
C ASP A 26 -0.38 -12.47 -26.36
N LEU A 27 0.35 -11.91 -27.34
CA LEU A 27 -0.22 -11.44 -28.60
C LEU A 27 -0.59 -12.61 -29.51
N THR A 28 -1.80 -12.60 -30.08
CA THR A 28 -2.29 -13.71 -30.89
C THR A 28 -1.75 -13.60 -32.32
N PRO A 29 -0.98 -14.58 -32.82
CA PRO A 29 -0.52 -14.55 -34.21
C PRO A 29 -1.70 -14.74 -35.18
N VAL A 30 -1.61 -14.07 -36.33
CA VAL A 30 -2.63 -14.18 -37.39
C VAL A 30 -2.54 -15.57 -38.03
N MET A 31 -3.54 -16.42 -37.77
CA MET A 31 -3.59 -17.80 -38.30
C MET A 31 -4.22 -17.89 -39.70
N LYS A 32 -4.89 -16.84 -40.17
CA LYS A 32 -5.57 -16.79 -41.47
C LYS A 32 -5.27 -15.48 -42.17
N ASP A 33 -4.80 -15.56 -43.41
CA ASP A 33 -4.47 -14.41 -44.24
C ASP A 33 -5.74 -13.69 -44.72
N ASN A 34 -6.20 -12.71 -43.94
CA ASN A 34 -7.33 -11.85 -44.26
C ASN A 34 -7.12 -10.48 -43.61
N TRP A 35 -7.43 -9.40 -44.34
CA TRP A 35 -7.35 -8.01 -43.89
C TRP A 35 -8.03 -7.78 -42.53
N ALA A 36 -9.18 -8.41 -42.30
CA ALA A 36 -9.89 -8.29 -41.02
C ALA A 36 -9.07 -8.80 -39.82
N ASN A 37 -8.28 -9.86 -39.99
CA ASN A 37 -7.46 -10.42 -38.91
C ASN A 37 -6.25 -9.52 -38.60
N TYR A 38 -5.69 -8.85 -39.61
CA TYR A 38 -4.64 -7.85 -39.40
C TYR A 38 -5.14 -6.64 -38.61
N LEU A 39 -6.38 -6.20 -38.85
CA LEU A 39 -7.00 -5.13 -38.05
C LEU A 39 -7.17 -5.52 -36.57
N VAL A 40 -7.54 -6.78 -36.30
CA VAL A 40 -7.60 -7.31 -34.93
C VAL A 40 -6.21 -7.32 -34.29
N LEU A 41 -5.18 -7.79 -35.02
CA LEU A 41 -3.80 -7.74 -34.53
C LEU A 41 -3.34 -6.31 -34.24
N CYS A 42 -3.64 -5.33 -35.11
CA CYS A 42 -3.30 -3.92 -34.87
C CYS A 42 -3.95 -3.38 -33.58
N LYS A 43 -5.20 -3.78 -33.30
CA LYS A 43 -5.90 -3.45 -32.05
C LYS A 43 -5.19 -4.08 -30.84
N GLU A 44 -4.87 -5.37 -30.90
CA GLU A 44 -4.14 -6.07 -29.83
C GLU A 44 -2.77 -5.43 -29.57
N LEU A 45 -2.04 -5.11 -30.64
CA LEU A 45 -0.75 -4.42 -30.57
C LEU A 45 -0.89 -3.03 -29.94
N GLY A 46 -1.94 -2.29 -30.26
CA GLY A 46 -2.25 -1.00 -29.64
C GLY A 46 -2.44 -1.14 -28.13
N VAL A 47 -3.25 -2.09 -27.68
CA VAL A 47 -3.50 -2.36 -26.25
C VAL A 47 -2.23 -2.84 -25.52
N TYR A 48 -1.42 -3.66 -26.20
CA TYR A 48 -0.11 -4.06 -25.71
C TYR A 48 0.82 -2.85 -25.52
N LEU A 49 0.95 -1.95 -26.50
CA LEU A 49 1.83 -0.78 -26.41
C LEU A 49 1.46 0.15 -25.26
N ILE A 50 0.16 0.34 -25.01
CA ILE A 50 -0.37 1.10 -23.87
C ILE A 50 0.17 0.53 -22.56
N SER A 51 -0.02 -0.78 -22.41
CA SER A 51 0.28 -1.48 -21.19
C SER A 51 1.79 -1.58 -20.98
N TYR A 52 2.55 -1.81 -22.06
CA TYR A 52 4.01 -1.81 -22.03
C TYR A 52 4.54 -0.44 -21.58
N ALA A 53 4.04 0.64 -22.18
CA ALA A 53 4.42 2.00 -21.79
C ALA A 53 4.06 2.31 -20.33
N PHE A 54 2.91 1.81 -19.85
CA PHE A 54 2.52 1.95 -18.45
C PHE A 54 3.48 1.21 -17.50
N VAL A 55 3.79 -0.07 -17.76
CA VAL A 55 4.70 -0.86 -16.93
C VAL A 55 6.12 -0.30 -16.97
N ALA A 56 6.63 0.07 -18.15
CA ALA A 56 7.95 0.69 -18.30
C ALA A 56 8.04 2.02 -17.52
N ASN A 57 6.94 2.77 -17.49
CA ASN A 57 6.87 3.99 -16.71
C ASN A 57 6.81 3.73 -15.19
N MET A 58 6.12 2.68 -14.76
CA MET A 58 6.12 2.26 -13.35
C MET A 58 7.51 1.78 -12.92
N TRP A 59 8.20 1.00 -13.76
CA TRP A 59 9.60 0.62 -13.57
C TRP A 59 10.49 1.85 -13.38
N TYR A 60 10.37 2.83 -14.27
CA TYR A 60 11.18 4.04 -14.18
C TYR A 60 10.95 4.80 -12.86
N GLN A 61 9.69 4.97 -12.46
CA GLN A 61 9.34 5.62 -11.19
C GLN A 61 9.87 4.85 -9.99
N HIS A 62 9.77 3.51 -10.03
CA HIS A 62 10.32 2.61 -9.02
C HIS A 62 11.83 2.73 -8.92
N SER A 63 12.56 2.59 -10.03
CA SER A 63 14.03 2.71 -10.07
C SER A 63 14.49 4.07 -9.55
N THR A 64 13.82 5.17 -9.94
CA THR A 64 14.13 6.52 -9.44
C THR A 64 13.94 6.61 -7.92
N LEU A 65 12.83 6.10 -7.40
CA LEU A 65 12.51 6.11 -5.97
C LEU A 65 13.50 5.26 -5.15
N PHE A 66 13.92 4.11 -5.66
CA PHE A 66 14.88 3.23 -5.00
C PHE A 66 16.34 3.69 -5.12
N ASN A 67 16.65 4.54 -6.10
CA ASN A 67 17.96 5.21 -6.19
C ASN A 67 18.15 6.30 -5.13
N GLU A 68 17.06 6.83 -4.55
CA GLU A 68 17.11 7.87 -3.50
C GLU A 68 17.28 7.31 -2.07
N ILE A 69 17.18 5.99 -1.87
CA ILE A 69 17.31 5.36 -0.54
C ILE A 69 18.65 4.65 -0.35
N ASP A 70 19.30 4.87 0.79
CA ASP A 70 20.56 4.21 1.16
C ASP A 70 20.36 2.94 1.99
N ASP A 71 19.26 2.84 2.73
CA ASP A 71 18.90 1.71 3.58
C ASP A 71 17.42 1.34 3.43
N MET A 72 17.11 0.09 3.77
CA MET A 72 15.79 -0.52 3.54
C MET A 72 15.17 -1.04 4.84
N SER A 73 13.88 -0.74 5.04
CA SER A 73 13.06 -1.26 6.13
C SER A 73 12.17 -2.41 5.66
N TYR A 74 11.83 -3.32 6.59
CA TYR A 74 10.87 -4.41 6.35
C TYR A 74 9.51 -3.91 5.81
N ARG A 75 9.04 -2.75 6.29
CA ARG A 75 7.79 -2.14 5.80
C ARG A 75 7.84 -1.78 4.32
N ILE A 76 8.98 -1.25 3.86
CA ILE A 76 9.17 -0.88 2.45
C ILE A 76 9.17 -2.14 1.59
N MET A 77 9.85 -3.20 2.04
CA MET A 77 9.88 -4.50 1.36
C MET A 77 8.47 -5.08 1.17
N LEU A 78 7.61 -4.98 2.20
CA LEU A 78 6.22 -5.46 2.09
C LEU A 78 5.40 -4.67 1.06
N TYR A 79 5.54 -3.34 1.05
CA TYR A 79 4.84 -2.50 0.06
C TYR A 79 5.37 -2.72 -1.36
N ASP A 80 6.65 -3.01 -1.50
CA ASP A 80 7.28 -3.34 -2.78
C ASP A 80 6.72 -4.66 -3.34
N PHE A 81 6.65 -5.72 -2.52
CA PHE A 81 6.00 -6.97 -2.94
C PHE A 81 4.52 -6.79 -3.28
N LEU A 82 3.78 -6.00 -2.50
CA LEU A 82 2.38 -5.69 -2.82
C LEU A 82 2.25 -4.99 -4.18
N PHE A 83 3.15 -4.04 -4.47
CA PHE A 83 3.21 -3.36 -5.75
C PHE A 83 3.51 -4.34 -6.90
N LEU A 84 4.51 -5.21 -6.74
CA LEU A 84 4.90 -6.20 -7.75
C LEU A 84 3.79 -7.22 -8.05
N ILE A 85 3.09 -7.71 -7.01
CA ILE A 85 1.94 -8.62 -7.17
C ILE A 85 0.87 -7.96 -8.03
N LEU A 86 0.49 -6.72 -7.73
CA LEU A 86 -0.52 -6.00 -8.49
C LEU A 86 -0.05 -5.71 -9.92
N LEU A 87 1.22 -5.32 -10.09
CA LEU A 87 1.80 -5.06 -11.41
C LEU A 87 1.85 -6.33 -12.28
N SER A 88 2.07 -7.51 -11.68
CA SER A 88 2.08 -8.79 -12.40
C SER A 88 0.73 -9.22 -12.95
N LEU A 89 -0.37 -8.57 -12.55
CA LEU A 89 -1.70 -8.80 -13.13
C LEU A 89 -1.92 -7.99 -14.43
N THR A 90 -1.03 -7.05 -14.75
CA THR A 90 -1.15 -6.20 -15.95
C THR A 90 -1.24 -7.00 -17.26
N PRO A 91 -0.45 -8.07 -17.49
CA PRO A 91 -0.56 -8.88 -18.71
C PRO A 91 -1.96 -9.47 -18.89
N LEU A 92 -2.52 -10.05 -17.83
CA LEU A 92 -3.86 -10.61 -17.83
C LEU A 92 -4.91 -9.57 -18.21
N ALA A 93 -4.89 -8.40 -17.56
CA ALA A 93 -5.85 -7.33 -17.85
C ALA A 93 -5.69 -6.78 -19.29
N THR A 94 -4.45 -6.73 -19.77
CA THR A 94 -4.12 -6.32 -21.15
C THR A 94 -4.77 -7.26 -22.15
N ASN A 95 -4.58 -8.57 -21.99
CA ASN A 95 -5.19 -9.59 -22.85
C ASN A 95 -6.72 -9.53 -22.80
N MET A 96 -7.31 -9.43 -21.59
CA MET A 96 -8.76 -9.34 -21.44
C MET A 96 -9.36 -8.15 -22.20
N MET A 97 -8.70 -6.98 -22.17
CA MET A 97 -9.15 -5.80 -22.91
C MET A 97 -8.90 -5.91 -24.42
N ALA A 98 -7.78 -6.52 -24.82
CA ALA A 98 -7.38 -6.70 -26.21
C ALA A 98 -8.30 -7.68 -26.95
N SER A 99 -8.54 -8.86 -26.36
CA SER A 99 -9.39 -9.91 -26.92
C SER A 99 -10.87 -9.50 -26.98
N ASN A 100 -11.40 -8.95 -25.88
CA ASN A 100 -12.82 -8.60 -25.78
C ASN A 100 -12.99 -7.21 -25.16
N THR A 101 -13.30 -6.20 -25.96
CA THR A 101 -13.50 -4.82 -25.48
C THR A 101 -14.94 -4.61 -24.98
N THR A 102 -15.21 -5.15 -23.80
CA THR A 102 -16.49 -5.01 -23.10
C THR A 102 -16.39 -3.96 -22.00
N GLN A 103 -17.53 -3.56 -21.43
CA GLN A 103 -17.56 -2.65 -20.27
C GLN A 103 -16.71 -3.20 -19.12
N VAL A 104 -16.86 -4.49 -18.81
CA VAL A 104 -16.18 -5.15 -17.69
C VAL A 104 -14.67 -5.20 -17.90
N THR A 105 -14.20 -5.53 -19.10
CA THR A 105 -12.76 -5.66 -19.36
C THR A 105 -12.05 -4.32 -19.37
N VAL A 106 -12.66 -3.27 -19.96
CA VAL A 106 -12.08 -1.92 -19.98
C VAL A 106 -12.11 -1.29 -18.58
N MET A 107 -13.20 -1.45 -17.82
CA MET A 107 -13.27 -0.98 -16.43
C MET A 107 -12.29 -1.75 -15.54
N GLY A 108 -12.21 -3.08 -15.68
CA GLY A 108 -11.28 -3.92 -14.92
C GLY A 108 -9.82 -3.53 -15.17
N TYR A 109 -9.47 -3.24 -16.42
CA TYR A 109 -8.16 -2.71 -16.78
C TYR A 109 -7.89 -1.37 -16.09
N GLY A 110 -8.80 -0.39 -16.20
CA GLY A 110 -8.66 0.91 -15.55
C GLY A 110 -8.55 0.83 -14.02
N VAL A 111 -9.34 -0.04 -13.39
CA VAL A 111 -9.29 -0.32 -11.95
C VAL A 111 -7.94 -0.90 -11.56
N LEU A 112 -7.41 -1.87 -12.33
CA LEU A 112 -6.09 -2.43 -12.06
C LEU A 112 -5.01 -1.34 -12.14
N LEU A 113 -5.02 -0.49 -13.17
CA LEU A 113 -4.08 0.63 -13.27
C LEU A 113 -4.19 1.58 -12.07
N ALA A 114 -5.41 1.84 -11.58
CA ALA A 114 -5.65 2.67 -10.41
C ALA A 114 -5.06 2.04 -9.13
N VAL A 115 -5.26 0.73 -8.96
CA VAL A 115 -4.78 -0.05 -7.81
C VAL A 115 -3.26 -0.15 -7.81
N VAL A 116 -2.62 -0.41 -8.96
CA VAL A 116 -1.16 -0.38 -9.12
C VAL A 116 -0.60 1.02 -8.82
N SER A 117 -1.23 2.07 -9.35
CA SER A 117 -0.81 3.44 -9.07
C SER A 117 -1.02 3.83 -7.59
N PHE A 118 -2.02 3.26 -6.93
CA PHE A 118 -2.25 3.45 -5.50
C PHE A 118 -1.21 2.72 -4.64
N SER A 119 -0.89 1.45 -4.95
CA SER A 119 0.14 0.71 -4.22
C SER A 119 1.52 1.36 -4.36
N PHE A 120 1.85 1.86 -5.55
CA PHE A 120 3.09 2.64 -5.76
C PHE A 120 3.12 3.91 -4.89
N ARG A 121 2.00 4.61 -4.74
CA ARG A 121 1.90 5.79 -3.86
C ARG A 121 2.11 5.44 -2.38
N LEU A 122 1.63 4.27 -1.93
CA LEU A 122 1.90 3.77 -0.58
C LEU A 122 3.38 3.47 -0.38
N LEU A 123 4.00 2.80 -1.34
CA LEU A 123 5.44 2.50 -1.35
C LEU A 123 6.28 3.79 -1.29
N ALA A 124 5.98 4.76 -2.16
CA ALA A 124 6.61 6.07 -2.16
C ALA A 124 6.46 6.78 -0.82
N ARG A 125 5.26 6.79 -0.23
CA ARG A 125 5.01 7.41 1.08
C ARG A 125 5.82 6.74 2.19
N ALA A 126 5.92 5.41 2.18
CA ALA A 126 6.69 4.66 3.16
C ALA A 126 8.19 4.97 3.07
N ILE A 127 8.72 5.06 1.85
CA ILE A 127 10.12 5.42 1.58
C ILE A 127 10.44 6.83 2.07
N ILE A 128 9.60 7.81 1.73
CA ILE A 128 9.78 9.21 2.14
C ILE A 128 9.78 9.33 3.67
N HIS A 129 8.90 8.61 4.35
CA HIS A 129 8.83 8.61 5.81
C HIS A 129 10.06 7.95 6.45
N PHE A 130 10.72 7.02 5.75
CA PHE A 130 11.88 6.30 6.29
C PHE A 130 13.19 7.08 6.13
N GLN A 131 13.41 7.75 4.99
CA GLN A 131 14.61 8.56 4.72
C GLN A 131 14.62 9.91 5.47
N TYR A 132 13.46 10.56 5.63
CA TYR A 132 13.40 11.96 6.08
C TYR A 132 12.77 12.10 7.47
N THR A 133 13.61 12.24 8.51
CA THR A 133 13.19 12.56 9.88
C THR A 133 12.86 14.05 10.10
N ALA A 134 13.41 14.96 9.27
CA ALA A 134 13.04 16.38 9.25
C ALA A 134 12.01 16.64 8.13
N ALA A 135 10.73 16.78 8.51
CA ALA A 135 9.57 16.59 7.64
C ALA A 135 9.26 17.68 6.57
N SER A 136 10.06 18.75 6.39
CA SER A 136 9.64 19.90 5.56
C SER A 136 10.11 19.88 4.10
N ASP A 137 11.39 19.60 3.83
CA ASP A 137 11.97 20.03 2.55
C ASP A 137 11.87 18.96 1.45
N MET A 138 12.08 17.68 1.77
CA MET A 138 12.00 16.58 0.80
C MET A 138 10.57 16.06 0.56
N ARG A 139 9.68 16.17 1.55
CA ARG A 139 8.24 15.90 1.40
C ARG A 139 7.58 16.87 0.40
N GLN A 140 8.04 18.12 0.37
CA GLN A 140 7.59 19.11 -0.61
C GLN A 140 8.16 18.86 -2.01
N VAL A 141 9.44 18.53 -2.16
CA VAL A 141 10.00 18.20 -3.49
C VAL A 141 9.30 16.99 -4.11
N TYR A 142 9.15 15.91 -3.35
CA TYR A 142 8.52 14.69 -3.86
C TYR A 142 7.02 14.89 -4.12
N GLY A 143 6.31 15.57 -3.22
CA GLY A 143 4.88 15.87 -3.36
C GLY A 143 4.56 16.85 -4.50
N LYS A 144 5.45 17.83 -4.78
CA LYS A 144 5.23 18.83 -5.83
C LYS A 144 5.60 18.31 -7.22
N ILE A 145 6.50 17.33 -7.32
CA ILE A 145 6.99 16.80 -8.60
C ILE A 145 6.25 15.51 -9.01
N PHE A 146 6.10 14.54 -8.11
CA PHE A 146 5.31 13.33 -8.41
C PHE A 146 3.82 13.50 -8.12
N GLY A 147 3.45 14.33 -7.12
CA GLY A 147 2.08 14.36 -6.59
C GLY A 147 1.05 15.06 -7.48
N GLU A 148 1.36 16.21 -8.10
CA GLU A 148 0.38 16.93 -8.93
C GLU A 148 0.09 16.20 -10.25
N HIS A 149 1.13 15.76 -10.95
CA HIS A 149 0.95 15.01 -12.19
C HIS A 149 0.27 13.67 -11.93
N ASN A 150 0.72 12.87 -10.94
CA ASN A 150 0.09 11.60 -10.61
C ASN A 150 -1.36 11.77 -10.13
N ARG A 151 -1.74 12.91 -9.52
CA ARG A 151 -3.13 13.22 -9.18
C ARG A 151 -3.99 13.47 -10.42
N ILE A 152 -3.52 14.27 -11.37
CA ILE A 152 -4.22 14.51 -12.64
C ILE A 152 -4.41 13.18 -13.37
N TYR A 153 -3.36 12.36 -13.42
CA TYR A 153 -3.36 11.03 -14.01
C TYR A 153 -4.34 10.06 -13.32
N THR A 154 -4.34 10.05 -11.98
CA THR A 154 -5.31 9.27 -11.20
C THR A 154 -6.75 9.73 -11.48
N LEU A 155 -7.00 11.04 -11.48
CA LEU A 155 -8.32 11.61 -11.70
C LEU A 155 -8.83 11.31 -13.12
N PHE A 156 -7.96 11.47 -14.12
CA PHE A 156 -8.27 11.13 -15.51
C PHE A 156 -8.60 9.65 -15.66
N ASN A 157 -7.84 8.76 -15.02
CA ASN A 157 -8.15 7.33 -15.03
C ASN A 157 -9.53 7.04 -14.41
N PHE A 158 -9.89 7.68 -13.29
CA PHE A 158 -11.24 7.52 -12.71
C PHE A 158 -12.35 8.01 -13.64
N ILE A 159 -12.12 9.12 -14.36
CA ILE A 159 -13.05 9.61 -15.38
C ILE A 159 -13.20 8.58 -16.51
N LEU A 160 -12.09 8.00 -16.99
CA LEU A 160 -12.12 6.95 -18.02
C LEU A 160 -12.85 5.69 -17.54
N ILE A 161 -12.67 5.27 -16.28
CA ILE A 161 -13.42 4.13 -15.71
C ILE A 161 -14.93 4.40 -15.73
N GLY A 162 -15.35 5.61 -15.33
CA GLY A 162 -16.76 6.00 -15.39
C GLY A 162 -17.30 6.04 -16.82
N LEU A 163 -16.51 6.55 -17.76
CA LEU A 163 -16.88 6.64 -19.17
C LEU A 163 -16.87 5.26 -19.86
N ALA A 164 -16.04 4.32 -19.39
CA ALA A 164 -15.92 2.96 -19.94
C ALA A 164 -17.20 2.15 -19.77
N TYR A 165 -17.99 2.46 -18.73
CA TYR A 165 -19.30 1.87 -18.54
C TYR A 165 -20.25 2.19 -19.71
N PHE A 166 -20.20 3.40 -20.25
CA PHE A 166 -21.08 3.82 -21.35
C PHE A 166 -20.47 3.53 -22.73
N PHE A 167 -19.16 3.78 -22.90
CA PHE A 167 -18.49 3.81 -24.20
C PHE A 167 -17.14 3.08 -24.19
N PRO A 168 -17.10 1.75 -23.96
CA PRO A 168 -15.85 1.01 -23.75
C PRO A 168 -14.88 1.08 -24.95
N HIS A 169 -15.41 1.01 -26.17
CA HIS A 169 -14.60 1.07 -27.39
C HIS A 169 -13.91 2.43 -27.57
N PHE A 170 -14.63 3.53 -27.30
CA PHE A 170 -14.06 4.87 -27.38
C PHE A 170 -13.02 5.09 -26.28
N VAL A 171 -13.32 4.67 -25.06
CA VAL A 171 -12.42 4.82 -23.91
C VAL A 171 -11.12 4.05 -24.09
N MET A 172 -11.14 2.86 -24.71
CA MET A 172 -9.94 2.12 -25.06
C MET A 172 -8.94 2.98 -25.87
N TRP A 173 -9.44 3.75 -26.85
CA TRP A 173 -8.58 4.66 -27.62
C TRP A 173 -8.07 5.85 -26.82
N PHE A 174 -8.82 6.34 -25.81
CA PHE A 174 -8.33 7.36 -24.89
C PHE A 174 -7.25 6.87 -23.93
N TYR A 175 -7.25 5.57 -23.61
CA TYR A 175 -6.12 4.94 -22.93
C TYR A 175 -4.85 4.92 -23.80
N LEU A 176 -4.96 5.05 -25.13
CA LEU A 176 -3.84 4.90 -26.07
C LEU A 176 -2.75 5.97 -25.96
N PRO A 177 -3.05 7.26 -26.17
CA PRO A 177 -2.03 8.30 -26.11
C PRO A 177 -1.50 8.50 -24.68
N TYR A 178 -2.27 8.10 -23.67
CA TYR A 178 -2.05 8.45 -22.28
C TYR A 178 -0.67 8.01 -21.71
N PRO A 179 -0.30 6.72 -21.65
CA PRO A 179 0.99 6.32 -21.12
C PRO A 179 2.14 6.61 -22.09
N LEU A 180 1.87 6.70 -23.39
CA LEU A 180 2.87 7.04 -24.41
C LEU A 180 3.33 8.50 -24.29
N VAL A 181 2.37 9.42 -24.20
CA VAL A 181 2.64 10.85 -24.00
C VAL A 181 3.36 11.05 -22.67
N TYR A 182 2.94 10.35 -21.60
CA TYR A 182 3.64 10.44 -20.34
C TYR A 182 5.08 9.93 -20.44
N LEU A 183 5.31 8.77 -21.06
CA LEU A 183 6.65 8.22 -21.25
C LEU A 183 7.57 9.21 -22.00
N LEU A 184 7.07 9.82 -23.08
CA LEU A 184 7.82 10.76 -23.91
C LEU A 184 8.04 12.12 -23.23
N LEU A 185 6.97 12.75 -22.72
CA LEU A 185 7.03 14.11 -22.16
C LEU A 185 7.63 14.18 -20.76
N SER A 186 7.40 13.16 -19.91
CA SER A 186 7.89 13.19 -18.55
C SER A 186 9.43 13.16 -18.49
N SER A 187 10.14 12.79 -19.57
CA SER A 187 11.61 12.81 -19.65
C SER A 187 12.20 14.19 -19.29
N ARG A 188 11.46 15.26 -19.59
CA ARG A 188 11.85 16.66 -19.36
C ARG A 188 11.63 17.13 -17.92
N ASP A 189 10.59 16.63 -17.24
CA ASP A 189 10.29 16.99 -15.85
C ASP A 189 11.19 16.21 -14.87
N ARG A 190 11.66 15.03 -15.29
CA ARG A 190 12.48 14.12 -14.50
C ARG A 190 13.93 14.58 -14.29
N GLN A 191 14.50 15.34 -15.24
CA GLN A 191 15.82 15.97 -15.07
C GLN A 191 15.83 17.04 -13.96
N GLN A 192 14.68 17.71 -13.72
CA GLN A 192 14.57 18.75 -12.71
C GLN A 192 14.79 18.21 -11.29
N MET A 193 14.41 16.96 -11.02
CA MET A 193 14.61 16.33 -9.70
C MET A 193 16.08 16.11 -9.42
N TYR A 194 16.78 15.53 -10.40
CA TYR A 194 18.22 15.35 -10.31
C TYR A 194 18.90 16.69 -10.11
N ASP A 195 18.45 17.77 -10.77
CA ASP A 195 18.96 19.15 -10.68
C ASP A 195 18.64 19.90 -9.38
N VAL A 196 17.61 19.51 -8.66
CA VAL A 196 17.30 20.07 -7.35
C VAL A 196 17.98 19.27 -6.22
N ALA A 197 18.28 17.99 -6.44
CA ALA A 197 18.89 17.11 -5.43
C ALA A 197 20.30 17.54 -4.97
N GLN A 198 21.10 18.17 -5.84
CA GLN A 198 22.46 18.64 -5.49
C GLN A 198 22.50 20.05 -4.89
N LEU A 199 21.36 20.75 -4.81
CA LEU A 199 21.27 22.01 -4.06
C LEU A 199 21.28 21.75 -2.55
N THR A 200 21.80 22.69 -1.77
CA THR A 200 21.77 22.61 -0.30
C THR A 200 20.32 22.63 0.23
N PRO A 201 20.05 22.14 1.47
CA PRO A 201 18.70 22.12 2.04
C PRO A 201 17.99 23.48 1.99
N SER A 202 18.68 24.57 2.35
CA SER A 202 18.14 25.93 2.31
C SER A 202 17.85 26.42 0.89
N GLN A 203 18.74 26.14 -0.06
CA GLN A 203 18.55 26.50 -1.48
C GLN A 203 17.42 25.72 -2.13
N ARG A 204 17.20 24.47 -1.72
CA ARG A 204 16.07 23.64 -2.16
C ARG A 204 14.74 24.20 -1.66
N ALA A 205 14.67 24.65 -0.41
CA ALA A 205 13.50 25.31 0.13
C ALA A 205 13.17 26.61 -0.63
N ASP A 206 14.18 27.38 -1.04
CA ASP A 206 13.97 28.59 -1.85
C ASP A 206 13.63 28.28 -3.32
N TYR A 207 14.20 27.20 -3.89
CA TYR A 207 13.80 26.68 -5.20
C TYR A 207 12.31 26.36 -5.24
N LEU A 208 11.82 25.70 -4.19
CA LEU A 208 10.42 25.30 -4.05
C LEU A 208 9.44 26.48 -3.90
N LYS A 209 9.90 27.67 -3.48
CA LYS A 209 9.06 28.87 -3.38
C LYS A 209 8.86 29.59 -4.72
N LEU A 210 9.61 29.23 -5.77
CA LEU A 210 9.49 29.90 -7.07
C LEU A 210 8.25 29.45 -7.86
N PRO A 211 7.61 30.35 -8.63
CA PRO A 211 6.55 30.02 -9.57
C PRO A 211 7.09 29.18 -10.75
N ARG A 212 6.21 28.38 -11.38
CA ARG A 212 6.56 27.39 -12.42
C ARG A 212 7.37 27.97 -13.58
N GLU A 213 7.05 29.19 -14.00
CA GLU A 213 7.75 29.89 -15.08
C GLU A 213 9.24 30.11 -14.77
N LYS A 214 9.55 30.47 -13.53
CA LYS A 214 10.94 30.74 -13.10
C LYS A 214 11.74 29.46 -12.91
N MET A 215 11.08 28.38 -12.49
CA MET A 215 11.70 27.04 -12.48
C MET A 215 12.07 26.59 -13.91
N ALA A 216 11.20 26.86 -14.90
CA ALA A 216 11.49 26.58 -16.30
C ALA A 216 12.63 27.46 -16.87
N ALA A 217 12.74 28.71 -16.45
CA ALA A 217 13.82 29.62 -16.84
C ALA A 217 15.19 29.16 -16.31
N PHE A 218 15.26 28.73 -15.04
CA PHE A 218 16.49 28.16 -14.48
C PHE A 218 16.95 26.91 -15.23
N ARG A 219 16.01 26.01 -15.58
CA ARG A 219 16.29 24.83 -16.41
C ARG A 219 16.89 25.21 -17.76
N LYS A 220 16.31 26.22 -18.41
CA LYS A 220 16.80 26.67 -19.72
C LYS A 220 18.25 27.17 -19.61
N MET A 221 18.57 27.89 -18.54
CA MET A 221 19.94 28.36 -18.28
C MET A 221 20.94 27.21 -18.12
N ILE A 222 20.60 26.16 -17.35
CA ILE A 222 21.46 24.97 -17.20
C ILE A 222 21.65 24.26 -18.55
N ALA A 223 20.56 24.07 -19.30
CA ALA A 223 20.61 23.38 -20.59
C ALA A 223 21.41 24.14 -21.65
N ASP A 224 21.32 25.47 -21.67
CA ASP A 224 22.04 26.34 -22.60
C ASP A 224 23.54 26.40 -22.24
N GLN A 225 23.89 26.37 -20.94
CA GLN A 225 25.28 26.32 -20.45
C GLN A 225 25.97 24.98 -20.73
N ALA A 226 25.26 23.86 -20.53
CA ALA A 226 25.78 22.54 -20.88
C ALA A 226 26.03 22.37 -22.40
N ALA A 227 25.21 23.03 -23.23
CA ALA A 227 25.37 23.05 -24.68
C ALA A 227 26.53 23.95 -25.15
N THR A 228 26.97 24.90 -24.33
CA THR A 228 28.10 25.79 -24.66
C THR A 228 29.45 25.17 -24.26
N GLU A 229 29.52 24.40 -23.17
CA GLU A 229 30.75 23.70 -22.75
C GLU A 229 31.11 22.50 -23.64
N THR A 230 30.11 21.81 -24.21
CA THR A 230 30.32 20.74 -25.19
C THR A 230 30.74 21.25 -26.59
N GLY A 231 30.89 22.58 -26.74
CA GLY A 231 31.33 23.26 -27.96
C GLY A 231 32.84 23.38 -28.15
N SER A 232 33.68 22.90 -27.23
CA SER A 232 35.14 22.90 -27.41
C SER A 232 35.77 21.57 -27.03
N THR A 233 36.32 20.90 -28.05
CA THR A 233 37.26 19.75 -27.95
C THR A 233 36.63 18.37 -27.77
N THR A 234 35.95 17.88 -28.79
CA THR A 234 36.12 16.48 -29.21
C THR A 234 36.10 16.47 -30.73
N SER A 235 37.21 16.03 -31.32
CA SER A 235 37.30 15.73 -32.75
C SER A 235 36.14 14.83 -33.15
N ARG A 236 35.21 15.42 -33.89
CA ARG A 236 34.17 14.75 -34.67
C ARG A 236 34.85 13.65 -35.51
N PRO A 237 34.49 12.36 -35.38
CA PRO A 237 34.80 11.44 -36.46
C PRO A 237 33.98 11.91 -37.65
N ALA A 238 34.68 12.33 -38.70
CA ALA A 238 34.08 12.65 -39.98
C ALA A 238 33.60 11.34 -40.60
N ASP A 239 32.39 10.89 -40.28
CA ASP A 239 31.54 10.19 -41.25
C ASP A 239 30.07 10.07 -40.79
N SER A 240 29.18 10.02 -41.78
CA SER A 240 27.71 9.90 -41.73
C SER A 240 26.90 11.20 -41.53
N GLY A 241 26.41 11.74 -42.65
CA GLY A 241 25.56 12.92 -42.76
C GLY A 241 24.09 12.68 -42.40
N SER A 242 23.78 12.46 -41.13
CA SER A 242 22.40 12.51 -40.64
C SER A 242 22.26 13.49 -39.48
N ARG A 243 21.45 14.55 -39.71
CA ARG A 243 20.97 15.42 -38.62
C ARG A 243 19.99 14.58 -37.77
N PRO A 244 20.14 14.53 -36.43
CA PRO A 244 19.19 13.81 -35.60
C PRO A 244 17.80 14.46 -35.72
N VAL A 245 16.82 13.68 -36.15
CA VAL A 245 15.44 14.14 -36.42
C VAL A 245 14.76 14.64 -35.13
N LEU A 246 15.17 14.14 -33.97
CA LEU A 246 14.63 14.50 -32.65
C LEU A 246 15.77 14.60 -31.61
N PRO A 247 16.48 15.74 -31.52
CA PRO A 247 17.67 15.93 -30.65
C PRO A 247 17.44 15.74 -29.15
N TRP A 248 16.18 15.64 -28.72
CA TRP A 248 15.79 15.44 -27.33
C TRP A 248 15.67 13.95 -26.95
N LEU A 249 15.52 13.05 -27.92
CA LEU A 249 15.52 11.59 -27.69
C LEU A 249 16.93 11.05 -27.50
N ASP A 250 17.92 11.64 -28.17
CA ASP A 250 19.33 11.29 -28.04
C ASP A 250 19.97 11.86 -26.76
N ARG A 251 19.22 12.64 -25.96
CA ARG A 251 19.65 13.01 -24.61
C ARG A 251 19.53 11.79 -23.72
N VAL A 252 20.68 11.20 -23.38
CA VAL A 252 20.76 10.02 -22.53
C VAL A 252 19.97 10.23 -21.23
N VAL A 253 18.97 9.40 -21.01
CA VAL A 253 18.09 9.41 -19.83
C VAL A 253 18.95 9.13 -18.59
N GLY A 254 18.98 10.06 -17.64
CA GLY A 254 19.87 10.00 -16.46
C GLY A 254 21.29 10.53 -16.68
N ASN A 255 21.71 10.81 -17.93
CA ASN A 255 23.10 11.11 -18.28
C ASN A 255 23.36 12.48 -18.90
N GLY A 256 22.35 13.34 -19.02
CA GLY A 256 22.54 14.75 -19.40
C GLY A 256 23.45 15.53 -18.45
N ILE A 257 23.75 14.94 -17.29
CA ILE A 257 24.76 15.43 -16.36
C ILE A 257 26.14 14.81 -16.66
N GLU A 258 26.27 13.54 -17.05
CA GLU A 258 27.57 12.88 -17.18
C GLU A 258 28.45 13.40 -18.33
N THR A 259 27.87 14.00 -19.37
CA THR A 259 28.62 14.51 -20.54
C THR A 259 29.26 15.87 -20.30
N ALA A 260 28.77 16.64 -19.31
CA ALA A 260 29.34 17.93 -18.87
C ALA A 260 29.76 17.92 -17.40
N ALA A 261 29.49 16.84 -16.65
CA ALA A 261 29.89 16.70 -15.26
C ALA A 261 31.41 16.60 -15.16
N PRO A 262 32.02 17.28 -14.17
CA PRO A 262 33.43 17.09 -13.89
C PRO A 262 33.71 15.61 -13.58
N ARG A 263 34.73 15.04 -14.21
CA ARG A 263 35.12 13.63 -14.03
C ARG A 263 36.46 13.53 -13.31
N THR A 264 36.55 12.58 -12.39
CA THR A 264 37.82 12.13 -11.80
C THR A 264 38.71 11.49 -12.88
N PRO A 265 40.03 11.41 -12.67
CA PRO A 265 40.97 10.81 -13.64
C PRO A 265 40.65 9.37 -14.06
N GLY A 266 39.86 8.65 -13.25
CA GLY A 266 39.37 7.30 -13.55
C GLY A 266 38.03 7.24 -14.31
N GLY A 267 37.55 8.36 -14.86
CA GLY A 267 36.33 8.43 -15.68
C GLY A 267 35.02 8.40 -14.89
N ARG A 268 35.06 8.38 -13.55
CA ARG A 268 33.88 8.50 -12.69
C ARG A 268 33.52 9.95 -12.46
N ILE A 269 32.23 10.25 -12.36
CA ILE A 269 31.73 11.59 -12.09
C ILE A 269 32.14 12.04 -10.70
N ASP A 270 32.75 13.22 -10.63
CA ASP A 270 33.03 13.91 -9.39
C ASP A 270 31.75 14.59 -8.89
N VAL A 271 31.03 13.86 -8.03
CA VAL A 271 29.75 14.30 -7.46
C VAL A 271 29.92 15.59 -6.64
N GLU A 272 31.09 15.85 -6.09
CA GLU A 272 31.35 17.01 -5.24
C GLU A 272 31.59 18.28 -6.06
N GLN A 273 32.37 18.17 -7.13
CA GLN A 273 32.53 19.25 -8.11
C GLN A 273 31.21 19.56 -8.82
N LEU A 274 30.42 18.54 -9.14
CA LEU A 274 29.11 18.70 -9.74
C LEU A 274 28.11 19.45 -8.83
N ARG A 275 28.11 19.16 -7.52
CA ARG A 275 27.37 19.94 -6.52
C ARG A 275 27.86 21.39 -6.44
N ALA A 276 29.15 21.64 -6.58
CA ALA A 276 29.71 23.00 -6.56
C ALA A 276 29.24 23.82 -7.77
N LEU A 277 29.36 23.25 -8.97
CA LEU A 277 28.92 23.87 -10.22
C LEU A 277 27.44 24.27 -10.15
N ARG A 278 26.59 23.35 -9.68
CA ARG A 278 25.16 23.63 -9.61
C ARG A 278 24.78 24.70 -8.58
N ARG A 279 25.55 24.81 -7.49
CA ARG A 279 25.38 25.89 -6.50
C ARG A 279 25.75 27.26 -7.09
N GLU A 280 26.77 27.31 -7.93
CA GLU A 280 27.20 28.54 -8.61
C GLU A 280 26.18 29.00 -9.65
N GLN A 281 25.67 28.07 -10.47
CA GLN A 281 24.58 28.32 -11.42
C GLN A 281 23.33 28.85 -10.70
N TRP A 282 23.00 28.28 -9.54
CA TRP A 282 21.88 28.77 -8.74
C TRP A 282 22.08 30.22 -8.25
N ALA A 283 23.29 30.56 -7.80
CA ALA A 283 23.61 31.91 -7.35
C ALA A 283 23.52 32.93 -8.51
N THR A 284 24.03 32.59 -9.69
CA THR A 284 23.94 33.44 -10.89
C THR A 284 22.50 33.67 -11.33
N PHE A 285 21.66 32.63 -11.29
CA PHE A 285 20.23 32.76 -11.60
C PHE A 285 19.51 33.72 -10.65
N LEU A 286 19.78 33.63 -9.34
CA LEU A 286 19.18 34.54 -8.36
C LEU A 286 19.65 35.99 -8.56
N MET A 287 20.91 36.21 -8.95
CA MET A 287 21.41 37.55 -9.28
C MET A 287 20.75 38.12 -10.53
N GLN A 288 20.60 37.33 -11.60
CA GLN A 288 19.88 37.76 -12.81
C GLN A 288 18.44 38.13 -12.50
N GLN A 289 17.76 37.35 -11.66
CA GLN A 289 16.38 37.64 -11.27
C GLN A 289 16.26 38.93 -10.45
N LYS A 290 17.20 39.18 -9.53
CA LYS A 290 17.25 40.46 -8.78
C LYS A 290 17.51 41.64 -9.70
N SER A 291 18.42 41.51 -10.67
CA SER A 291 18.73 42.55 -11.66
C SER A 291 17.55 42.87 -12.59
N GLN A 292 16.82 41.85 -13.06
CA GLN A 292 15.60 42.05 -13.86
C GLN A 292 14.50 42.74 -13.06
N ARG A 293 14.36 42.42 -11.77
CA ARG A 293 13.41 43.09 -10.88
C ARG A 293 13.78 44.55 -10.61
N ALA A 294 15.07 44.90 -10.63
CA ALA A 294 15.54 46.28 -10.56
C ALA A 294 15.25 47.04 -11.87
N LYS A 295 15.56 46.46 -13.03
CA LYS A 295 15.27 47.07 -14.36
C LYS A 295 13.78 47.23 -14.66
N GLY A 296 12.94 46.31 -14.19
CA GLY A 296 11.47 46.43 -14.28
C GLY A 296 10.90 47.55 -13.38
N LYS A 297 11.65 47.99 -12.38
CA LYS A 297 11.31 49.15 -11.54
C LYS A 297 11.75 50.46 -12.20
N ASP A 298 12.86 50.46 -12.92
CA ASP A 298 13.41 51.65 -13.61
C ASP A 298 12.64 51.99 -14.91
N SER A 299 11.94 51.02 -15.51
CA SER A 299 11.12 51.22 -16.72
C SER A 299 9.69 51.73 -16.45
N GLN A 300 9.28 51.83 -15.18
CA GLN A 300 8.02 52.46 -14.77
C GLN A 300 8.18 53.96 -14.44
N HIS A 301 9.39 54.53 -14.57
CA HIS A 301 9.69 55.90 -14.15
C HIS A 301 9.85 56.92 -15.29
N ALA A 302 9.44 56.57 -16.52
CA ALA A 302 9.52 57.45 -17.67
C ALA A 302 8.14 57.65 -18.33
N ASP A 303 7.18 58.20 -17.59
CA ASP A 303 6.18 59.09 -18.17
C ASP A 303 5.48 59.93 -17.10
N HIS A 304 5.19 61.17 -17.46
CA HIS A 304 4.45 62.23 -16.73
C HIS A 304 5.21 63.11 -15.72
N HIS A 305 5.76 64.21 -16.25
CA HIS A 305 5.81 65.50 -15.57
C HIS A 305 4.67 66.37 -16.11
N GLU A 306 3.47 66.25 -15.53
CA GLU A 306 2.53 67.37 -15.31
C GLU A 306 1.36 66.95 -14.37
N GLN A 307 1.66 66.13 -13.36
CA GLN A 307 0.67 65.64 -12.39
C GLN A 307 1.29 65.48 -10.99
N GLU A 308 2.39 66.18 -10.72
CA GLU A 308 3.29 65.89 -9.60
C GLU A 308 2.71 66.21 -8.21
N ASP A 309 1.80 67.18 -8.08
CA ASP A 309 1.34 67.61 -6.75
C ASP A 309 0.06 66.87 -6.28
N ALA A 310 -0.77 66.40 -7.21
CA ALA A 310 -1.87 65.47 -6.91
C ALA A 310 -1.36 64.03 -6.73
N ASP A 311 -0.38 63.61 -7.54
CA ASP A 311 0.21 62.28 -7.44
C ASP A 311 1.13 62.13 -6.23
N LYS A 312 1.77 63.20 -5.71
CA LYS A 312 2.50 63.13 -4.42
C LYS A 312 1.56 62.89 -3.24
N ALA A 313 0.38 63.51 -3.23
CA ALA A 313 -0.64 63.28 -2.20
C ALA A 313 -1.28 61.88 -2.34
N ALA A 314 -1.59 61.45 -3.57
CA ALA A 314 -2.11 60.11 -3.85
C ALA A 314 -1.04 59.02 -3.59
N ALA A 315 0.23 59.28 -3.88
CA ALA A 315 1.35 58.39 -3.59
C ALA A 315 1.61 58.29 -2.09
N GLN A 316 1.52 59.39 -1.32
CA GLN A 316 1.56 59.34 0.15
C GLN A 316 0.38 58.56 0.72
N GLN A 317 -0.84 58.77 0.22
CA GLN A 317 -2.00 57.97 0.65
C GLN A 317 -1.87 56.49 0.25
N LEU A 318 -1.32 56.20 -0.92
CA LEU A 318 -1.04 54.84 -1.38
C LEU A 318 0.07 54.19 -0.54
N GLU A 319 1.09 54.95 -0.14
CA GLU A 319 2.17 54.46 0.71
C GLU A 319 1.69 54.20 2.13
N LEU A 320 0.81 55.06 2.67
CA LEU A 320 0.12 54.84 3.95
C LEU A 320 -0.81 53.63 3.88
N LYS A 321 -1.59 53.47 2.80
CA LYS A 321 -2.41 52.28 2.56
C LYS A 321 -1.56 51.02 2.42
N LYS A 322 -0.41 51.08 1.76
CA LYS A 322 0.54 49.96 1.66
C LYS A 322 1.19 49.62 3.00
N LYS A 323 1.53 50.63 3.82
CA LYS A 323 2.04 50.43 5.19
C LYS A 323 0.97 49.82 6.09
N ALA A 324 -0.26 50.33 6.03
CA ALA A 324 -1.41 49.79 6.75
C ALA A 324 -1.76 48.36 6.29
N GLN A 325 -1.76 48.09 4.99
CA GLN A 325 -1.97 46.75 4.44
C GLN A 325 -0.86 45.79 4.88
N LYS A 326 0.40 46.21 4.80
CA LYS A 326 1.53 45.39 5.24
C LYS A 326 1.49 45.11 6.75
N GLN A 327 0.96 46.04 7.54
CA GLN A 327 0.76 45.86 8.97
C GLN A 327 -0.42 44.92 9.26
N ALA A 328 -1.52 45.05 8.51
CA ALA A 328 -2.65 44.12 8.57
C ALA A 328 -2.27 42.70 8.11
N ASP A 329 -1.47 42.57 7.04
CA ASP A 329 -0.95 41.28 6.56
C ASP A 329 -0.04 40.64 7.61
N LYS A 330 0.81 41.44 8.29
CA LYS A 330 1.68 40.97 9.37
C LYS A 330 0.88 40.56 10.61
N GLU A 331 -0.19 41.28 10.94
CA GLU A 331 -1.10 40.93 12.03
C GLU A 331 -1.90 39.65 11.71
N GLN A 332 -2.35 39.49 10.45
CA GLN A 332 -2.99 38.26 9.98
C GLN A 332 -2.02 37.08 10.00
N GLU A 333 -0.77 37.26 9.57
CA GLU A 333 0.27 36.22 9.61
C GLU A 333 0.55 35.81 11.06
N GLN A 334 0.71 36.76 11.98
CA GLN A 334 0.86 36.46 13.41
C GLN A 334 -0.38 35.77 14.01
N GLN A 335 -1.59 36.15 13.58
CA GLN A 335 -2.81 35.51 14.04
C GLN A 335 -2.93 34.08 13.51
N GLN A 336 -2.53 33.84 12.26
CA GLN A 336 -2.46 32.50 11.66
C GLN A 336 -1.39 31.64 12.32
N GLU A 337 -0.21 32.18 12.64
CA GLU A 337 0.83 31.47 13.40
C GLU A 337 0.33 31.09 14.79
N ARG A 338 -0.29 32.03 15.53
CA ARG A 338 -0.90 31.74 16.84
C ARG A 338 -1.99 30.66 16.75
N GLN A 339 -2.84 30.70 15.73
CA GLN A 339 -3.87 29.68 15.50
C GLN A 339 -3.25 28.33 15.13
N ALA A 340 -2.20 28.32 14.30
CA ALA A 340 -1.49 27.11 13.92
C ALA A 340 -0.79 26.47 15.12
N ASP A 341 -0.18 27.27 15.99
CA ASP A 341 0.48 26.76 17.19
C ASP A 341 -0.53 26.28 18.25
N ALA A 342 -1.65 26.99 18.43
CA ALA A 342 -2.76 26.51 19.25
C ALA A 342 -3.35 25.19 18.71
N ALA A 343 -3.50 25.06 17.39
CA ALA A 343 -3.98 23.84 16.76
C ALA A 343 -2.99 22.68 16.92
N LYS A 344 -1.68 22.92 16.83
CA LYS A 344 -0.64 21.91 17.11
C LYS A 344 -0.67 21.46 18.57
N GLN A 345 -0.83 22.39 19.51
CA GLN A 345 -0.94 22.06 20.94
C GLN A 345 -2.20 21.22 21.22
N ALA A 346 -3.35 21.63 20.67
CA ALA A 346 -4.60 20.87 20.77
C ALA A 346 -4.49 19.47 20.12
N ALA A 347 -3.81 19.34 18.98
CA ALA A 347 -3.57 18.05 18.34
C ALA A 347 -2.68 17.14 19.23
N LYS A 348 -1.63 17.69 19.82
CA LYS A 348 -0.74 16.95 20.73
C LYS A 348 -1.44 16.53 22.03
N GLU A 349 -2.37 17.34 22.54
CA GLU A 349 -3.22 16.96 23.67
C GLU A 349 -4.20 15.84 23.29
N ARG A 350 -4.79 15.89 22.10
CA ARG A 350 -5.64 14.80 21.59
C ARG A 350 -4.88 13.50 21.40
N GLU A 351 -3.66 13.55 20.86
CA GLU A 351 -2.79 12.37 20.75
C GLU A 351 -2.48 11.77 22.12
N ARG A 352 -2.10 12.60 23.11
CA ARG A 352 -1.89 12.12 24.50
C ARG A 352 -3.14 11.52 25.12
N GLN A 353 -4.31 12.11 24.87
CA GLN A 353 -5.56 11.56 25.39
C GLN A 353 -5.89 10.23 24.71
N GLN A 354 -5.63 10.10 23.40
CA GLN A 354 -5.80 8.84 22.67
C GLN A 354 -4.86 7.76 23.17
N GLU A 355 -3.59 8.07 23.46
CA GLU A 355 -2.65 7.12 24.07
C GLU A 355 -3.14 6.64 25.45
N ILE A 356 -3.62 7.55 26.30
CA ILE A 356 -4.19 7.19 27.62
C ILE A 356 -5.43 6.30 27.46
N ASP A 357 -6.33 6.64 26.54
CA ASP A 357 -7.54 5.89 26.29
C ASP A 357 -7.22 4.49 25.71
N GLU A 358 -6.19 4.39 24.85
CA GLU A 358 -5.72 3.13 24.28
C GLU A 358 -5.07 2.24 25.35
N ASP A 359 -4.18 2.78 26.18
CA ASP A 359 -3.57 2.07 27.32
C ASP A 359 -4.65 1.57 28.30
N THR A 360 -5.67 2.40 28.56
CA THR A 360 -6.79 2.03 29.45
C THR A 360 -7.63 0.90 28.84
N GLN A 361 -7.88 0.94 27.52
CA GLN A 361 -8.58 -0.12 26.81
C GLN A 361 -7.77 -1.41 26.76
N GLU A 362 -6.45 -1.33 26.57
CA GLU A 362 -5.56 -2.49 26.56
C GLU A 362 -5.52 -3.16 27.93
N ALA A 363 -5.39 -2.38 29.01
CA ALA A 363 -5.48 -2.89 30.38
C ALA A 363 -6.83 -3.59 30.65
N ALA A 364 -7.94 -2.99 30.22
CA ALA A 364 -9.27 -3.59 30.36
C ALA A 364 -9.42 -4.90 29.56
N ARG A 365 -8.85 -4.98 28.34
CA ARG A 365 -8.83 -6.21 27.53
C ARG A 365 -8.00 -7.30 28.21
N HIS A 366 -6.85 -6.95 28.75
CA HIS A 366 -5.98 -7.89 29.46
C HIS A 366 -6.66 -8.45 30.72
N ASP A 367 -7.34 -7.60 31.49
CA ASP A 367 -8.12 -8.03 32.65
C ASP A 367 -9.30 -8.94 32.28
N LEU A 368 -10.00 -8.63 31.18
CA LEU A 368 -11.09 -9.47 30.67
C LEU A 368 -10.57 -10.84 30.20
N ALA A 369 -9.45 -10.88 29.48
CA ALA A 369 -8.81 -12.12 29.06
C ALA A 369 -8.36 -12.96 30.26
N ARG A 370 -7.79 -12.33 31.30
CA ARG A 370 -7.42 -13.01 32.55
C ARG A 370 -8.63 -13.61 33.26
N ARG A 371 -9.75 -12.88 33.33
CA ARG A 371 -11.01 -13.39 33.92
C ARG A 371 -11.59 -14.54 33.12
N GLN A 372 -11.58 -14.47 31.79
CA GLN A 372 -12.03 -15.55 30.92
C GLN A 372 -11.18 -16.81 31.10
N LYS A 373 -9.85 -16.66 31.17
CA LYS A 373 -8.93 -17.77 31.44
C LYS A 373 -9.21 -18.44 32.79
N LEU A 374 -9.35 -17.65 33.85
CA LEU A 374 -9.70 -18.18 35.18
C LEU A 374 -11.07 -18.89 35.19
N ALA A 375 -12.06 -18.35 34.48
CA ALA A 375 -13.37 -18.99 34.35
C ALA A 375 -13.30 -20.32 33.57
N GLN A 376 -12.45 -20.38 32.53
CA GLN A 376 -12.24 -21.61 31.77
C GLN A 376 -11.50 -22.67 32.60
N GLU A 377 -10.46 -22.29 33.33
CA GLU A 377 -9.74 -23.18 34.26
C GLU A 377 -10.67 -23.69 35.37
N ALA A 378 -11.56 -22.85 35.89
CA ALA A 378 -12.57 -23.25 36.87
C ALA A 378 -13.57 -24.27 36.30
N LYS A 379 -14.07 -24.05 35.07
CA LYS A 379 -14.95 -25.01 34.38
C LYS A 379 -14.25 -26.34 34.12
N GLU A 380 -12.99 -26.32 33.69
CA GLU A 380 -12.21 -27.54 33.47
C GLU A 380 -11.99 -28.30 34.78
N HIS A 381 -11.70 -27.58 35.87
CA HIS A 381 -11.58 -28.19 37.20
C HIS A 381 -12.91 -28.81 37.67
N GLU A 382 -14.03 -28.12 37.48
CA GLU A 382 -15.37 -28.62 37.81
C GLU A 382 -15.70 -29.89 37.00
N GLN A 383 -15.43 -29.90 35.70
CA GLN A 383 -15.62 -31.08 34.85
C GLN A 383 -14.76 -32.27 35.30
N LYS A 384 -13.50 -32.03 35.68
CA LYS A 384 -12.62 -33.09 36.23
C LYS A 384 -13.16 -33.64 37.55
N MET A 385 -13.69 -32.79 38.42
CA MET A 385 -14.29 -33.23 39.69
C MET A 385 -15.59 -34.01 39.46
N ALA A 386 -16.44 -33.56 38.53
CA ALA A 386 -17.65 -34.28 38.14
C ALA A 386 -17.35 -35.65 37.52
N ALA A 387 -16.33 -35.73 36.65
CA ALA A 387 -15.89 -36.98 36.05
C ALA A 387 -15.39 -37.98 37.11
N LYS A 388 -14.58 -37.53 38.08
CA LYS A 388 -14.14 -38.35 39.21
C LYS A 388 -15.30 -38.83 40.07
N ALA A 389 -16.27 -37.97 40.34
CA ALA A 389 -17.47 -38.34 41.11
C ALA A 389 -18.32 -39.38 40.37
N ALA A 390 -18.47 -39.25 39.05
CA ALA A 390 -19.16 -40.23 38.21
C ALA A 390 -18.46 -41.60 38.21
N GLU A 391 -17.13 -41.62 38.14
CA GLU A 391 -16.33 -42.85 38.23
C GLU A 391 -16.51 -43.54 39.59
N GLN A 392 -16.46 -42.77 40.69
CA GLN A 392 -16.72 -43.29 42.03
C GLN A 392 -18.13 -43.86 42.18
N ALA A 393 -19.15 -43.18 41.63
CA ALA A 393 -20.53 -43.66 41.65
C ALA A 393 -20.69 -44.96 40.85
N LEU A 394 -20.05 -45.07 39.69
CA LEU A 394 -20.06 -46.30 38.88
C LEU A 394 -19.43 -47.47 39.64
N ASP A 395 -18.33 -47.24 40.35
CA ASP A 395 -17.67 -48.28 41.12
C ASP A 395 -18.48 -48.73 42.34
N LEU A 396 -19.16 -47.80 43.03
CA LEU A 396 -20.13 -48.14 44.06
C LEU A 396 -21.28 -48.99 43.51
N GLN A 397 -21.81 -48.64 42.33
CA GLN A 397 -22.86 -49.42 41.67
C GLN A 397 -22.39 -50.84 41.31
N LYS A 398 -21.16 -50.98 40.79
CA LYS A 398 -20.56 -52.31 40.53
C LYS A 398 -20.40 -53.13 41.81
N GLN A 399 -20.02 -52.49 42.92
CA GLN A 399 -19.90 -53.16 44.22
C GLN A 399 -21.27 -53.65 44.73
N GLN A 400 -22.31 -52.81 44.64
CA GLN A 400 -23.68 -53.20 44.98
C GLN A 400 -24.16 -54.38 44.14
N LEU A 401 -23.96 -54.33 42.82
CA LEU A 401 -24.35 -55.42 41.92
C LEU A 401 -23.61 -56.74 42.24
N ARG A 402 -22.34 -56.68 42.68
CA ARG A 402 -21.59 -57.85 43.14
C ARG A 402 -22.17 -58.41 44.44
N LEU A 403 -22.56 -57.55 45.38
CA LEU A 403 -23.24 -57.97 46.61
C LEU A 403 -24.59 -58.62 46.31
N ASP A 404 -25.41 -58.01 45.45
CA ASP A 404 -26.70 -58.56 45.05
C ASP A 404 -26.58 -59.92 44.37
N ARG A 405 -25.59 -60.09 43.48
CA ARG A 405 -25.30 -61.41 42.88
C ARG A 405 -24.89 -62.45 43.93
N ARG A 406 -24.12 -62.05 44.95
CA ARG A 406 -23.74 -62.94 46.06
C ARG A 406 -24.94 -63.33 46.91
N THR A 407 -25.79 -62.36 47.29
CA THR A 407 -26.99 -62.62 48.09
C THR A 407 -28.00 -63.47 47.31
N GLN A 408 -28.20 -63.22 46.02
CA GLN A 408 -29.06 -64.02 45.16
C GLN A 408 -28.56 -65.47 45.04
N LYS A 409 -27.26 -65.68 44.84
CA LYS A 409 -26.65 -67.02 44.84
C LYS A 409 -26.85 -67.73 46.19
N ALA A 410 -26.68 -67.02 47.31
CA ALA A 410 -26.90 -67.57 48.64
C ALA A 410 -28.38 -67.96 48.85
N ARG A 411 -29.33 -67.12 48.43
CA ARG A 411 -30.78 -67.43 48.45
C ARG A 411 -31.12 -68.66 47.62
N LEU A 412 -30.59 -68.76 46.40
CA LEU A 412 -30.78 -69.95 45.55
C LEU A 412 -30.18 -71.22 46.18
N LYS A 413 -29.04 -71.11 46.85
CA LYS A 413 -28.43 -72.23 47.59
C LYS A 413 -29.31 -72.64 48.78
N ALA A 414 -29.78 -71.69 49.57
CA ALA A 414 -30.69 -71.94 50.70
C ALA A 414 -32.01 -72.60 50.22
N GLN A 415 -32.64 -72.09 49.16
CA GLN A 415 -33.82 -72.72 48.56
C GLN A 415 -33.53 -74.16 48.09
N ARG A 416 -32.37 -74.42 47.48
CA ARG A 416 -31.98 -75.79 47.09
C ARG A 416 -31.79 -76.69 48.30
N GLU A 417 -31.23 -76.19 49.40
CA GLU A 417 -31.08 -76.93 50.65
C GLU A 417 -32.44 -77.20 51.32
N GLU A 418 -33.34 -76.22 51.35
CA GLU A 418 -34.72 -76.38 51.83
C GLU A 418 -35.49 -77.42 51.03
N VAL A 419 -35.41 -77.38 49.69
CA VAL A 419 -36.05 -78.38 48.82
C VAL A 419 -35.46 -79.78 49.08
N LYS A 420 -34.14 -79.89 49.26
CA LYS A 420 -33.50 -81.16 49.64
C LYS A 420 -33.98 -81.66 51.01
N ALA A 421 -34.07 -80.77 52.00
CA ALA A 421 -34.57 -81.08 53.33
C ALA A 421 -36.05 -81.49 53.31
N GLN A 422 -36.89 -80.81 52.53
CA GLN A 422 -38.29 -81.19 52.31
C GLN A 422 -38.41 -82.54 51.62
N ALA A 423 -37.58 -82.83 50.61
CA ALA A 423 -37.55 -84.12 49.95
C ALA A 423 -37.09 -85.25 50.89
N GLN A 424 -36.11 -84.98 51.76
CA GLN A 424 -35.71 -85.92 52.82
C GLN A 424 -36.83 -86.13 53.84
N ARG A 425 -37.49 -85.06 54.31
CA ARG A 425 -38.65 -85.16 55.21
C ARG A 425 -39.80 -85.95 54.58
N ALA A 426 -40.10 -85.74 53.30
CA ALA A 426 -41.11 -86.50 52.56
C ALA A 426 -40.74 -87.98 52.40
N LYS A 427 -39.45 -88.30 52.19
CA LYS A 427 -38.95 -89.69 52.18
C LYS A 427 -39.10 -90.35 53.55
N ILE A 428 -38.79 -89.64 54.64
CA ILE A 428 -38.97 -90.12 56.03
C ILE A 428 -40.46 -90.32 56.33
N ALA A 429 -41.33 -89.37 55.98
CA ALA A 429 -42.78 -89.45 56.18
C ALA A 429 -43.42 -90.61 55.39
N ARG A 430 -42.98 -90.87 54.15
CA ARG A 430 -43.40 -92.05 53.37
C ARG A 430 -42.97 -93.36 54.01
N LYS A 431 -41.80 -93.40 54.66
CA LYS A 431 -41.31 -94.58 55.38
C LYS A 431 -42.04 -94.80 56.72
N ALA A 432 -42.70 -93.76 57.24
CA ALA A 432 -43.46 -93.75 58.50
C ALA A 432 -44.99 -93.83 58.33
N GLY A 433 -45.52 -93.94 57.10
CA GLY A 433 -46.96 -94.18 56.85
C GLY A 433 -47.89 -92.96 56.99
N ILE A 434 -47.39 -91.73 56.94
CA ILE A 434 -48.19 -90.49 57.12
C ILE A 434 -48.51 -89.84 55.75
N PRO A 435 -49.78 -89.51 55.43
CA PRO A 435 -50.14 -88.92 54.13
C PRO A 435 -49.64 -87.47 53.99
N VAL A 436 -49.00 -87.16 52.86
CA VAL A 436 -48.49 -85.81 52.51
C VAL A 436 -49.41 -85.16 51.48
N GLU A 437 -50.08 -84.09 51.89
CA GLU A 437 -51.01 -83.29 51.09
C GLU A 437 -50.28 -82.38 50.09
N LYS A 438 -50.73 -82.35 48.83
CA LYS A 438 -50.14 -81.53 47.75
C LYS A 438 -50.66 -80.09 47.83
N SER A 439 -49.79 -79.14 48.17
CA SER A 439 -50.10 -77.71 48.05
C SER A 439 -49.89 -77.20 46.62
N LYS A 440 -50.93 -76.56 46.06
CA LYS A 440 -51.02 -75.98 44.71
C LYS A 440 -50.09 -74.77 44.55
N LYS A 441 -49.42 -74.71 43.39
CA LYS A 441 -48.74 -73.53 42.83
C LYS A 441 -49.70 -72.33 42.73
N GLY A 442 -49.29 -71.18 43.25
CA GLY A 442 -49.87 -69.87 42.99
C GLY A 442 -48.76 -68.89 42.59
N MET A 443 -48.79 -68.49 41.32
CA MET A 443 -47.93 -67.54 40.62
C MET A 443 -48.17 -66.10 41.11
N PRO A 444 -47.20 -65.17 41.01
CA PRO A 444 -47.54 -63.78 40.74
C PRO A 444 -47.05 -63.36 39.35
N THR A 445 -47.96 -62.65 38.69
CA THR A 445 -47.94 -62.05 37.36
C THR A 445 -46.88 -60.96 37.19
N SER A 446 -46.13 -61.01 36.08
CA SER A 446 -45.46 -59.86 35.47
C SER A 446 -46.46 -58.99 34.69
N LYS A 447 -46.35 -57.66 34.85
CA LYS A 447 -46.72 -56.54 33.93
C LYS A 447 -46.42 -55.25 34.72
N GLU A 448 -45.28 -54.58 34.60
CA GLU A 448 -44.70 -53.80 33.50
C GLU A 448 -45.46 -52.49 33.19
N GLN A 449 -44.66 -51.42 32.99
CA GLN A 449 -44.96 -50.06 32.49
C GLN A 449 -45.45 -49.07 33.56
N GLY A 450 -44.88 -47.88 33.73
CA GLY A 450 -44.02 -47.08 32.86
C GLY A 450 -44.56 -45.65 32.98
N GLU A 451 -43.90 -44.80 33.77
CA GLU A 451 -44.33 -43.40 33.93
C GLU A 451 -43.20 -42.45 33.56
N SER A 452 -43.60 -41.51 32.73
CA SER A 452 -42.84 -40.63 31.86
C SER A 452 -42.02 -39.58 32.60
N THR A 453 -40.83 -39.27 32.09
CA THR A 453 -40.18 -37.97 32.31
C THR A 453 -39.81 -37.36 30.98
N HIS A 454 -40.56 -36.32 30.60
CA HIS A 454 -40.22 -35.36 29.56
C HIS A 454 -40.47 -33.94 30.11
N ARG A 455 -39.39 -33.15 30.24
CA ARG A 455 -39.26 -31.66 30.20
C ARG A 455 -37.85 -31.32 30.70
N GLN A 456 -36.91 -30.87 29.87
CA GLN A 456 -36.75 -29.48 29.35
C GLN A 456 -36.88 -28.44 30.46
N ASP A 457 -35.74 -27.90 30.92
CA ASP A 457 -35.18 -26.63 30.41
C ASP A 457 -33.64 -26.62 30.55
#